data_AF-A0A8F9WG69-F1
#
_entry.id   AF-A0A8F9WG69-F1
#
_cell.length_a   1.000
_cell.length_b   1.000
_cell.length_c   1.000
_cell.angle_alpha   90.00
_cell.angle_beta   90.00
_cell.angle_gamma   90.00
#
_symmetry.space_group_name_H-M   'P 1'
#
loop_
_entity.id
_entity.type
_entity.pdbx_description
1 polymer ?
#
loop_
_entity_poly.entity_id
_entity_poly.type
_entity_poly.pdbx_seq_one_letter_code
_entity_poly.pdbx_strand_id
1 'polypeptide(L)'
;MKIYKIAAFTAVFAAQFAFAQFKQTPLPYAYNALEGNIDAQTMEIHYSKHAAAYVSNLNKAIAGTPQEKQTLFQILSKAGTLPMAVRNNAGGHYNHELFWTVMTPQKDTQPSAKLSKAITDAFGSMDAFKEKMSKAGADRFGSGWAWLSVDKNGKLFVSSTPNQDNPLMDVVEEKGTPIFGIDVWEHAYYLKYQNKRADYLTAIWNVTNWKEVSRRYDEALSKK
;
A
#
# COMPACT_ATOMS: atom_id res chain seq x y z
N MET A 1 17.06 1.62 72.60
CA MET A 1 15.99 1.35 71.61
C MET A 1 16.44 1.90 70.26
N LYS A 2 16.98 1.06 69.36
CA LYS A 2 17.54 1.48 68.06
C LYS A 2 16.42 1.51 67.02
N ILE A 3 16.10 2.70 66.51
CA ILE A 3 15.07 2.91 65.49
C ILE A 3 15.72 2.72 64.13
N TYR A 4 15.39 1.62 63.44
CA TYR A 4 15.79 1.39 62.05
C TYR A 4 14.88 2.22 61.12
N LYS A 5 15.45 3.18 60.41
CA LYS A 5 14.76 3.90 59.33
C LYS A 5 14.72 2.98 58.11
N ILE A 6 13.53 2.48 57.78
CA ILE A 6 13.26 1.78 56.52
C ILE A 6 13.16 2.86 55.44
N ALA A 7 14.12 2.89 54.52
CA ALA A 7 14.04 3.72 53.33
C ALA A 7 13.07 3.08 52.34
N ALA A 8 11.94 3.73 52.09
CA ALA A 8 11.00 3.34 51.04
C ALA A 8 11.63 3.65 49.68
N PHE A 9 11.97 2.61 48.93
CA PHE A 9 12.35 2.71 47.51
C PHE A 9 11.08 2.91 46.69
N THR A 10 10.74 4.14 46.36
CA THR A 10 9.75 4.46 45.33
C THR A 10 10.38 4.23 43.96
N ALA A 11 10.05 3.12 43.31
CA ALA A 11 10.37 2.89 41.91
C ALA A 11 9.51 3.82 41.05
N VAL A 12 10.13 4.86 40.48
CA VAL A 12 9.50 5.68 39.45
C VAL A 12 9.51 4.88 38.15
N PHE A 13 8.38 4.28 37.79
CA PHE A 13 8.17 3.76 36.44
C PHE A 13 8.04 4.96 35.50
N ALA A 14 9.12 5.28 34.79
CA ALA A 14 9.04 6.17 33.64
C ALA A 14 8.21 5.45 32.56
N ALA A 15 7.03 5.98 32.24
CA ALA A 15 6.28 5.55 31.07
C ALA A 15 7.14 5.80 29.83
N GLN A 16 7.73 4.75 29.27
CA GLN A 16 8.29 4.81 27.92
C GLN A 16 7.12 5.05 26.97
N PHE A 17 6.93 6.29 26.56
CA PHE A 17 6.13 6.59 25.40
C PHE A 17 6.83 5.94 24.20
N ALA A 18 6.37 4.76 23.80
CA ALA A 18 6.77 4.17 22.53
C ALA A 18 6.29 5.11 21.43
N PHE A 19 7.21 5.84 20.79
CA PHE A 19 6.89 6.60 19.59
C PHE A 19 6.46 5.61 18.50
N ALA A 20 5.36 5.90 17.82
CA ALA A 20 4.92 5.08 16.69
C ALA A 20 6.01 5.06 15.60
N GLN A 21 6.53 3.87 15.29
CA GLN A 21 7.58 3.66 14.30
C GLN A 21 7.10 4.00 12.89
N PHE A 22 5.92 3.52 12.52
CA PHE A 22 5.27 3.82 11.25
C PHE A 22 4.14 4.83 11.44
N LYS A 23 3.94 5.70 10.45
CA LYS A 23 2.91 6.73 10.44
C LYS A 23 2.21 6.75 9.09
N GLN A 24 0.91 7.04 9.10
CA GLN A 24 0.15 7.27 7.89
C GLN A 24 0.42 8.68 7.39
N THR A 25 0.72 8.81 6.10
CA THR A 25 0.98 10.10 5.47
C THR A 25 -0.34 10.82 5.20
N PRO A 26 -0.49 12.11 5.54
CA PRO A 26 -1.64 12.90 5.14
C PRO A 26 -1.92 12.78 3.64
N LEU A 27 -3.21 12.64 3.27
CA LEU A 27 -3.58 12.62 1.87
C LEU A 27 -3.08 13.89 1.14
N PRO A 28 -2.56 13.77 -0.09
CA PRO A 28 -2.13 14.92 -0.87
C PRO A 28 -3.31 15.70 -1.50
N TYR A 29 -4.55 15.31 -1.18
CA TYR A 29 -5.80 15.90 -1.68
C TYR A 29 -6.94 15.67 -0.68
N ALA A 30 -8.03 16.44 -0.80
CA ALA A 30 -9.22 16.29 0.06
C ALA A 30 -9.98 14.99 -0.24
N TYR A 31 -10.78 14.48 0.71
CA TYR A 31 -11.53 13.23 0.52
C TYR A 31 -12.46 13.24 -0.69
N ASN A 32 -13.07 14.38 -1.01
CA ASN A 32 -13.95 14.54 -2.17
C ASN A 32 -13.22 14.89 -3.49
N ALA A 33 -11.89 14.94 -3.49
CA ALA A 33 -11.13 15.38 -4.66
C ALA A 33 -11.18 14.38 -5.83
N LEU A 34 -11.47 13.10 -5.54
CA LEU A 34 -11.56 12.02 -6.53
C LEU A 34 -13.00 11.70 -6.95
N GLU A 35 -13.93 12.59 -6.60
CA GLU A 35 -15.35 12.43 -6.91
C GLU A 35 -15.61 12.21 -8.41
N GLY A 36 -16.71 11.52 -8.69
CA GLY A 36 -16.96 10.93 -10.01
C GLY A 36 -16.35 9.55 -10.21
N ASN A 37 -15.22 9.23 -9.56
CA ASN A 37 -14.56 7.92 -9.65
C ASN A 37 -14.44 7.19 -8.32
N ILE A 38 -14.20 7.91 -7.22
CA ILE A 38 -14.25 7.37 -5.86
C ILE A 38 -15.03 8.38 -5.01
N ASP A 39 -16.06 7.93 -4.32
CA ASP A 39 -16.89 8.80 -3.49
C ASP A 39 -16.15 9.26 -2.23
N ALA A 40 -16.48 10.46 -1.75
CA ALA A 40 -15.82 11.06 -0.59
C ALA A 40 -15.95 10.20 0.69
N GLN A 41 -17.08 9.51 0.84
CA GLN A 41 -17.34 8.65 2.00
C GLN A 41 -16.42 7.42 2.00
N THR A 42 -16.26 6.76 0.85
CA THR A 42 -15.24 5.73 0.65
C THR A 42 -13.86 6.27 0.98
N MET A 43 -13.46 7.43 0.43
CA MET A 43 -12.14 8.00 0.71
C MET A 43 -11.89 8.25 2.20
N GLU A 44 -12.87 8.81 2.92
CA GLU A 44 -12.77 9.06 4.35
C GLU A 44 -12.67 7.77 5.15
N ILE A 45 -13.51 6.77 4.89
CA ILE A 45 -13.53 5.50 5.64
C ILE A 45 -12.27 4.68 5.33
N HIS A 46 -11.90 4.59 4.04
CA HIS A 46 -10.75 3.82 3.57
C HIS A 46 -9.44 4.38 4.13
N TYR A 47 -9.26 5.70 4.14
CA TYR A 47 -8.09 6.34 4.75
C TYR A 47 -8.15 6.35 6.29
N SER A 48 -9.21 6.91 6.88
CA SER A 48 -9.24 7.21 8.33
C SER A 48 -9.58 6.02 9.22
N LYS A 49 -10.12 4.93 8.64
CA LYS A 49 -10.46 3.70 9.38
C LYS A 49 -9.62 2.52 8.93
N HIS A 50 -9.71 2.10 7.67
CA HIS A 50 -9.02 0.90 7.20
C HIS A 50 -7.49 1.07 7.22
N ALA A 51 -6.96 2.08 6.53
CA ALA A 51 -5.51 2.34 6.50
C ALA A 51 -4.97 2.70 7.90
N ALA A 52 -5.71 3.51 8.66
CA ALA A 52 -5.32 3.91 10.01
C ALA A 52 -5.24 2.71 10.98
N ALA A 53 -6.13 1.73 10.83
CA ALA A 53 -6.07 0.50 11.59
C ALA A 53 -4.82 -0.33 11.26
N TYR A 54 -4.42 -0.42 9.98
CA TYR A 54 -3.22 -1.16 9.59
C TYR A 54 -1.96 -0.58 10.25
N VAL A 55 -1.74 0.74 10.18
CA VAL A 55 -0.55 1.34 10.80
C VAL A 55 -0.57 1.23 12.33
N SER A 56 -1.74 1.41 12.97
CA SER A 56 -1.90 1.28 14.42
C SER A 56 -1.59 -0.15 14.88
N ASN A 57 -2.15 -1.14 14.19
CA ASN A 57 -1.95 -2.56 14.51
C ASN A 57 -0.54 -3.04 14.17
N LEU A 58 0.08 -2.51 13.11
CA LEU A 58 1.48 -2.81 12.80
C LEU A 58 2.39 -2.38 13.94
N ASN A 59 2.27 -1.12 14.39
CA ASN A 59 3.08 -0.61 15.49
C ASN A 59 2.88 -1.43 16.78
N LYS A 60 1.64 -1.84 17.08
CA LYS A 60 1.37 -2.75 18.21
C LYS A 60 2.01 -4.13 18.03
N ALA A 61 1.96 -4.68 16.82
CA ALA A 61 2.45 -6.03 16.54
C ALA A 61 3.99 -6.15 16.54
N ILE A 62 4.70 -5.05 16.32
CA ILE A 62 6.17 -5.02 16.31
C ILE A 62 6.78 -4.48 17.61
N ALA A 63 5.99 -3.88 18.50
CA ALA A 63 6.51 -3.31 19.74
C ALA A 63 7.23 -4.36 20.60
N GLY A 64 8.48 -4.08 20.98
CA GLY A 64 9.33 -4.99 21.74
C GLY A 64 9.90 -6.16 20.93
N THR A 65 9.67 -6.22 19.62
CA THR A 65 10.23 -7.25 18.74
C THR A 65 11.42 -6.73 17.93
N PRO A 66 12.24 -7.61 17.31
CA PRO A 66 13.31 -7.16 16.41
C PRO A 66 12.82 -6.30 15.23
N GLN A 67 11.56 -6.45 14.82
CA GLN A 67 10.96 -5.72 13.71
C GLN A 67 10.72 -4.24 14.04
N GLU A 68 10.64 -3.86 15.32
CA GLU A 68 10.48 -2.45 15.73
C GLU A 68 11.57 -1.53 15.16
N LYS A 69 12.78 -2.08 14.99
CA LYS A 69 13.95 -1.37 14.47
C LYS A 69 14.15 -1.50 12.96
N GLN A 70 13.27 -2.23 12.28
CA GLN A 70 13.39 -2.50 10.85
C GLN A 70 12.62 -1.46 10.03
N THR A 71 13.09 -1.26 8.81
CA THR A 71 12.32 -0.55 7.77
C THR A 71 11.15 -1.39 7.31
N LEU A 72 10.11 -0.75 6.75
CA LEU A 72 8.94 -1.46 6.21
C LEU A 72 9.33 -2.48 5.14
N PHE A 73 10.30 -2.14 4.27
CA PHE A 73 10.83 -3.05 3.25
C PHE A 73 11.47 -4.29 3.86
N GLN A 74 12.30 -4.14 4.91
CA GLN A 74 12.91 -5.28 5.60
C GLN A 74 11.86 -6.22 6.20
N ILE A 75 10.80 -5.66 6.80
CA ILE A 75 9.68 -6.43 7.35
C ILE A 75 8.96 -7.20 6.22
N LEU A 76 8.58 -6.50 5.15
CA LEU A 76 7.86 -7.10 4.01
C LEU A 76 8.68 -8.21 3.34
N SER A 77 9.98 -8.00 3.14
CA SER A 77 10.87 -8.97 2.49
C SER A 77 11.02 -10.31 3.22
N LYS A 78 10.54 -10.40 4.47
CA LYS A 78 10.54 -11.61 5.31
C LYS A 78 9.15 -11.99 5.82
N ALA A 79 8.10 -11.40 5.24
CA ALA A 79 6.73 -11.45 5.76
C ALA A 79 6.20 -12.88 6.00
N GLY A 80 6.66 -13.87 5.24
CA GLY A 80 6.27 -15.28 5.38
C GLY A 80 6.77 -15.95 6.63
N THR A 81 7.84 -15.42 7.22
CA THR A 81 8.42 -15.92 8.47
C THR A 81 7.92 -15.17 9.71
N LEU A 82 7.14 -14.10 9.49
CA LEU A 82 6.64 -13.23 10.55
C LEU A 82 5.21 -13.63 10.95
N PRO A 83 4.77 -13.26 12.17
CA PRO A 83 3.38 -13.46 12.57
C PRO A 83 2.41 -12.83 11.57
N MET A 84 1.26 -13.48 11.36
CA MET A 84 0.22 -12.98 10.44
C MET A 84 -0.21 -11.54 10.76
N ALA A 85 -0.24 -11.15 12.02
CA ALA A 85 -0.52 -9.77 12.43
C ALA A 85 0.50 -8.78 11.85
N VAL A 86 1.80 -9.12 11.82
CA VAL A 86 2.82 -8.27 11.21
C VAL A 86 2.66 -8.27 9.68
N ARG A 87 2.53 -9.43 9.04
CA ARG A 87 2.37 -9.55 7.58
C ARG A 87 1.16 -8.75 7.07
N ASN A 88 -0.01 -8.97 7.64
CA ASN A 88 -1.25 -8.34 7.20
C ASN A 88 -1.21 -6.81 7.38
N ASN A 89 -0.68 -6.33 8.50
CA ASN A 89 -0.68 -4.90 8.80
C ASN A 89 0.50 -4.16 8.14
N ALA A 90 1.66 -4.80 7.97
CA ALA A 90 2.77 -4.26 7.18
C ALA A 90 2.39 -4.14 5.70
N GLY A 91 1.77 -5.19 5.15
CA GLY A 91 1.17 -5.17 3.83
C GLY A 91 0.13 -4.08 3.69
N GLY A 92 -0.85 -4.06 4.60
CA GLY A 92 -1.93 -3.08 4.58
C GLY A 92 -1.41 -1.64 4.64
N HIS A 93 -0.45 -1.36 5.52
CA HIS A 93 0.16 -0.03 5.59
C HIS A 93 0.89 0.34 4.29
N TYR A 94 1.76 -0.53 3.76
CA TYR A 94 2.49 -0.26 2.52
C TYR A 94 1.56 -0.03 1.32
N ASN A 95 0.56 -0.90 1.16
CA ASN A 95 -0.33 -0.90 0.00
C ASN A 95 -1.12 0.41 -0.07
N HIS A 96 -1.64 0.88 1.07
CA HIS A 96 -2.45 2.09 1.11
C HIS A 96 -1.59 3.36 0.98
N GLU A 97 -0.41 3.41 1.62
CA GLU A 97 0.53 4.53 1.41
C GLU A 97 0.91 4.68 -0.07
N LEU A 98 1.09 3.57 -0.79
CA LEU A 98 1.27 3.62 -2.24
C LEU A 98 0.00 4.12 -2.94
N PHE A 99 -1.15 3.52 -2.64
CA PHE A 99 -2.44 3.81 -3.30
C PHE A 99 -2.79 5.30 -3.28
N TRP A 100 -2.65 5.97 -2.13
CA TRP A 100 -2.97 7.41 -2.03
C TRP A 100 -2.08 8.30 -2.92
N THR A 101 -0.83 7.91 -3.11
CA THR A 101 0.13 8.73 -3.88
C THR A 101 -0.03 8.57 -5.39
N VAL A 102 -0.43 7.38 -5.84
CA VAL A 102 -0.63 7.08 -7.27
C VAL A 102 -2.00 7.49 -7.80
N MET A 103 -2.75 8.26 -7.00
CA MET A 103 -4.05 8.83 -7.33
C MET A 103 -3.99 10.36 -7.28
N THR A 104 -4.82 11.04 -8.06
CA THR A 104 -4.82 12.52 -8.13
C THR A 104 -6.13 13.09 -8.67
N PRO A 105 -6.55 14.30 -8.21
CA PRO A 105 -7.61 15.07 -8.85
C PRO A 105 -7.16 15.75 -10.15
N GLN A 106 -5.85 15.81 -10.43
CA GLN A 106 -5.34 16.41 -11.65
C GLN A 106 -5.74 15.54 -12.85
N LYS A 107 -6.50 16.12 -13.77
CA LYS A 107 -6.89 15.45 -15.01
C LYS A 107 -5.72 15.34 -15.98
N ASP A 108 -5.83 14.37 -16.89
CA ASP A 108 -4.95 14.20 -18.05
C ASP A 108 -3.46 14.07 -17.71
N THR A 109 -3.11 13.56 -16.52
CA THR A 109 -1.73 13.17 -16.28
C THR A 109 -1.33 12.06 -17.26
N GLN A 110 -0.07 12.06 -17.69
CA GLN A 110 0.45 11.09 -18.65
C GLN A 110 1.71 10.42 -18.10
N PRO A 111 1.97 9.15 -18.45
CA PRO A 111 3.22 8.51 -18.10
C PRO A 111 4.38 9.23 -18.78
N SER A 112 5.55 9.26 -18.13
CA SER A 112 6.77 9.78 -18.73
C SER A 112 7.08 9.03 -20.02
N ALA A 113 7.82 9.65 -20.95
CA ALA A 113 8.18 9.00 -22.22
C ALA A 113 8.86 7.63 -21.99
N LYS A 114 9.67 7.52 -20.94
CA LYS A 114 10.37 6.29 -20.55
C LYS A 114 9.40 5.22 -20.05
N LEU A 115 8.46 5.57 -19.17
CA LEU A 115 7.44 4.62 -18.69
C LEU A 115 6.47 4.22 -19.81
N SER A 116 6.04 5.17 -20.63
CA SER A 116 5.20 4.91 -21.82
C SER A 116 5.86 3.91 -22.76
N LYS A 117 7.15 4.10 -23.06
CA LYS A 117 7.91 3.13 -23.88
C LYS A 117 7.97 1.75 -23.21
N ALA A 118 8.27 1.68 -21.92
CA ALA A 118 8.33 0.41 -21.21
C ALA A 118 6.98 -0.33 -21.18
N ILE A 119 5.87 0.40 -21.07
CA ILE A 119 4.51 -0.14 -21.17
C ILE A 119 4.27 -0.70 -22.58
N THR A 120 4.59 0.05 -23.62
CA THR A 120 4.47 -0.42 -25.02
C THR A 120 5.34 -1.66 -25.27
N ASP A 121 6.59 -1.66 -24.80
CA ASP A 121 7.49 -2.80 -24.99
C ASP A 121 6.98 -4.07 -24.27
N ALA A 122 6.37 -3.92 -23.09
CA ALA A 122 5.92 -5.05 -22.27
C ALA A 122 4.51 -5.56 -22.61
N PHE A 123 3.62 -4.66 -23.05
CA PHE A 123 2.19 -4.93 -23.19
C PHE A 123 1.63 -4.60 -24.58
N GLY A 124 2.45 -4.04 -25.48
CA GLY A 124 2.06 -3.65 -26.84
C GLY A 124 1.44 -2.25 -26.92
N SER A 125 0.54 -1.90 -26.00
CA SER A 125 -0.09 -0.56 -25.95
C SER A 125 -0.55 -0.21 -24.53
N MET A 126 -0.89 1.07 -24.32
CA MET A 126 -1.51 1.54 -23.07
C MET A 126 -2.87 0.86 -22.83
N ASP A 127 -3.66 0.66 -23.88
CA ASP A 127 -4.98 0.03 -23.75
C ASP A 127 -4.87 -1.45 -23.38
N ALA A 128 -3.96 -2.19 -24.02
CA ALA A 128 -3.68 -3.58 -23.67
C ALA A 128 -3.13 -3.71 -22.25
N PHE A 129 -2.32 -2.75 -21.79
CA PHE A 129 -1.87 -2.68 -20.40
C PHE A 129 -3.05 -2.47 -19.43
N LYS A 130 -3.93 -1.50 -19.70
CA LYS A 130 -5.11 -1.24 -18.85
C LYS A 130 -6.03 -2.45 -18.81
N GLU A 131 -6.28 -3.10 -19.94
CA GLU A 131 -7.06 -4.34 -20.01
C GLU A 131 -6.42 -5.44 -19.16
N LYS A 132 -5.10 -5.64 -19.25
CA LYS A 132 -4.38 -6.64 -18.44
C LYS A 132 -4.47 -6.35 -16.94
N MET A 133 -4.34 -5.09 -16.54
CA MET A 133 -4.52 -4.66 -15.14
C MET A 133 -5.95 -4.87 -14.65
N SER A 134 -6.95 -4.46 -15.43
CA SER A 134 -8.36 -4.65 -15.10
C SER A 134 -8.71 -6.14 -15.00
N LYS A 135 -8.19 -6.98 -15.90
CA LYS A 135 -8.34 -8.43 -15.82
C LYS A 135 -7.71 -9.01 -14.55
N ALA A 136 -6.49 -8.59 -14.20
CA ALA A 136 -5.82 -9.05 -12.97
C ALA A 136 -6.62 -8.69 -11.69
N GLY A 137 -7.25 -7.51 -11.67
CA GLY A 137 -8.13 -7.09 -10.56
C GLY A 137 -9.50 -7.80 -10.54
N ALA A 138 -10.07 -8.07 -11.72
CA ALA A 138 -11.34 -8.78 -11.84
C ALA A 138 -11.20 -10.27 -11.46
N ASP A 139 -10.14 -10.93 -11.93
CA ASP A 139 -9.86 -12.35 -11.68
C ASP A 139 -9.39 -12.62 -10.24
N ARG A 140 -9.04 -11.57 -9.47
CA ARG A 140 -8.69 -11.70 -8.05
C ARG A 140 -9.93 -12.07 -7.23
N PHE A 141 -10.14 -13.36 -7.03
CA PHE A 141 -11.22 -13.83 -6.17
C PHE A 141 -11.03 -13.39 -4.71
N GLY A 142 -12.10 -12.90 -4.09
CA GLY A 142 -12.09 -12.35 -2.74
C GLY A 142 -11.39 -10.98 -2.69
N SER A 143 -10.72 -10.74 -1.56
CA SER A 143 -10.00 -9.50 -1.26
C SER A 143 -8.57 -9.54 -1.81
N GLY A 144 -8.07 -8.40 -2.29
CA GLY A 144 -6.72 -8.33 -2.82
C GLY A 144 -6.39 -7.04 -3.56
N TRP A 145 -5.31 -7.10 -4.32
CA TRP A 145 -4.77 -5.97 -5.08
C TRP A 145 -4.32 -6.43 -6.46
N ALA A 146 -4.43 -5.54 -7.46
CA ALA A 146 -3.78 -5.67 -8.76
C ALA A 146 -2.58 -4.72 -8.84
N TRP A 147 -1.46 -5.17 -9.41
CA TRP A 147 -0.19 -4.45 -9.37
C TRP A 147 0.43 -4.31 -10.74
N LEU A 148 1.00 -3.13 -11.01
CA LEU A 148 2.09 -2.97 -11.97
C LEU A 148 3.39 -2.84 -11.17
N SER A 149 4.34 -3.71 -11.47
CA SER A 149 5.61 -3.79 -10.75
C SER A 149 6.80 -3.87 -11.71
N VAL A 150 7.97 -3.51 -11.19
CA VAL A 150 9.26 -3.64 -11.86
C VAL A 150 10.00 -4.84 -11.27
N ASP A 151 10.34 -5.82 -12.10
CA ASP A 151 11.12 -7.00 -11.67
C ASP A 151 12.59 -6.64 -11.40
N LYS A 152 13.37 -7.61 -10.90
CA LYS A 152 14.81 -7.45 -10.65
C LYS A 152 15.62 -7.07 -11.90
N ASN A 153 15.11 -7.38 -13.10
CA ASN A 153 15.74 -7.08 -14.37
C ASN A 153 15.29 -5.72 -14.93
N GLY A 154 14.42 -4.98 -14.25
CA GLY A 154 13.86 -3.71 -14.69
C GLY A 154 12.71 -3.83 -15.70
N LYS A 155 12.12 -5.02 -15.86
CA LYS A 155 10.98 -5.27 -16.74
C LYS A 155 9.68 -5.06 -15.99
N LEU A 156 8.68 -4.53 -16.69
CA LEU A 156 7.33 -4.39 -16.17
C LEU A 156 6.59 -5.73 -16.19
N PHE A 157 5.82 -6.00 -15.14
CA PHE A 157 4.86 -7.09 -15.10
C PHE A 157 3.59 -6.68 -14.37
N VAL A 158 2.49 -7.37 -14.70
CA VAL A 158 1.20 -7.22 -14.03
C VAL A 158 0.94 -8.48 -13.23
N SER A 159 0.60 -8.33 -11.96
CA SER A 159 0.23 -9.43 -11.07
C SER A 159 -0.96 -9.04 -10.18
N SER A 160 -1.49 -10.00 -9.42
CA SER A 160 -2.42 -9.72 -8.34
C SER A 160 -2.05 -10.50 -7.09
N THR A 161 -2.37 -9.98 -5.91
CA THR A 161 -2.08 -10.63 -4.63
C THR A 161 -3.34 -10.74 -3.78
N PRO A 162 -3.44 -11.80 -2.94
CA PRO A 162 -4.55 -11.94 -2.01
C PRO A 162 -4.38 -11.01 -0.80
N ASN A 163 -5.51 -10.60 -0.22
CA ASN A 163 -5.56 -9.83 1.01
C ASN A 163 -4.66 -8.58 0.98
N GLN A 164 -3.72 -8.45 1.92
CA GLN A 164 -2.78 -7.34 1.98
C GLN A 164 -1.36 -7.74 1.55
N ASP A 165 -1.18 -8.92 0.98
CA ASP A 165 0.11 -9.30 0.42
C ASP A 165 0.48 -8.38 -0.75
N ASN A 166 1.77 -8.22 -1.03
CA ASN A 166 2.23 -7.39 -2.14
C ASN A 166 3.54 -7.92 -2.75
N PRO A 167 3.93 -7.42 -3.95
CA PRO A 167 5.12 -7.88 -4.68
C PRO A 167 6.48 -7.76 -3.95
N LEU A 168 6.55 -7.08 -2.80
CA LEU A 168 7.77 -7.00 -2.00
C LEU A 168 7.95 -8.21 -1.06
N MET A 169 6.91 -9.02 -0.87
CA MET A 169 6.92 -10.08 0.12
C MET A 169 7.60 -11.36 -0.38
N ASP A 170 8.24 -12.10 0.52
CA ASP A 170 8.87 -13.39 0.22
C ASP A 170 7.89 -14.52 -0.12
N VAL A 171 6.63 -14.38 0.30
CA VAL A 171 5.52 -15.34 0.13
C VAL A 171 4.80 -15.28 -1.21
N VAL A 172 5.01 -14.22 -2.00
CA VAL A 172 4.36 -14.10 -3.31
C VAL A 172 5.24 -14.70 -4.40
N GLU A 173 4.61 -15.23 -5.42
CA GLU A 173 5.28 -15.86 -6.57
C GLU A 173 6.03 -14.81 -7.42
N GLU A 174 5.34 -13.75 -7.82
CA GLU A 174 5.90 -12.68 -8.64
C GLU A 174 6.38 -11.51 -7.77
N LYS A 175 7.71 -11.45 -7.58
CA LYS A 175 8.36 -10.41 -6.77
C LYS A 175 8.85 -9.24 -7.62
N GLY A 176 8.68 -8.03 -7.12
CA GLY A 176 9.12 -6.81 -7.78
C GLY A 176 8.86 -5.58 -6.95
N THR A 177 9.29 -4.42 -7.44
CA THR A 177 8.99 -3.12 -6.82
C THR A 177 7.65 -2.61 -7.37
N PRO A 178 6.59 -2.49 -6.54
CA PRO A 178 5.31 -1.94 -6.98
C PRO A 178 5.43 -0.47 -7.34
N ILE A 179 4.95 -0.09 -8.53
CA ILE A 179 4.92 1.31 -8.98
C ILE A 179 3.50 1.84 -9.14
N PHE A 180 2.52 0.94 -9.26
CA PHE A 180 1.09 1.24 -9.26
C PHE A 180 0.33 0.04 -8.68
N GLY A 181 -0.73 0.31 -7.91
CA GLY A 181 -1.56 -0.72 -7.29
C GLY A 181 -3.01 -0.27 -7.23
N ILE A 182 -3.93 -1.18 -7.50
CA ILE A 182 -5.39 -0.96 -7.40
C ILE A 182 -5.93 -1.84 -6.28
N ASP A 183 -6.55 -1.23 -5.27
CA ASP A 183 -7.26 -1.94 -4.21
C ASP A 183 -8.54 -2.55 -4.78
N VAL A 184 -8.71 -3.87 -4.71
CA VAL A 184 -9.93 -4.58 -5.11
C VAL A 184 -10.60 -5.28 -3.93
N TRP A 185 -10.26 -4.90 -2.69
CA TRP A 185 -11.14 -5.14 -1.55
C TRP A 185 -12.47 -4.41 -1.76
N GLU A 186 -13.56 -5.03 -1.32
CA GLU A 186 -14.89 -4.44 -1.48
C GLU A 186 -15.00 -3.06 -0.82
N HIS A 187 -14.32 -2.82 0.32
CA HIS A 187 -14.33 -1.50 0.97
C HIS A 187 -13.85 -0.36 0.06
N ALA A 188 -13.08 -0.64 -1.00
CA ALA A 188 -12.54 0.38 -1.90
C ALA A 188 -13.56 0.87 -2.93
N TYR A 189 -14.66 0.13 -3.13
CA TYR A 189 -15.61 0.43 -4.21
C TYR A 189 -17.09 0.18 -3.87
N TYR A 190 -17.42 -0.57 -2.81
CA TYR A 190 -18.77 -1.10 -2.64
C TYR A 190 -19.84 0.00 -2.45
N LEU A 191 -19.51 1.10 -1.77
CA LEU A 191 -20.47 2.18 -1.55
C LEU A 191 -20.97 2.79 -2.86
N LYS A 192 -20.07 2.96 -3.85
CA LYS A 192 -20.41 3.54 -5.16
C LYS A 192 -20.77 2.51 -6.23
N TYR A 193 -20.07 1.39 -6.28
CA TYR A 193 -20.16 0.41 -7.37
C TYR A 193 -20.87 -0.89 -6.97
N GLN A 194 -21.03 -1.16 -5.67
CA GLN A 194 -21.57 -2.42 -5.14
C GLN A 194 -20.83 -3.62 -5.76
N ASN A 195 -21.53 -4.58 -6.36
CA ASN A 195 -20.93 -5.74 -7.02
C ASN A 195 -20.18 -5.43 -8.32
N LYS A 196 -20.25 -4.19 -8.84
CA LYS A 196 -19.71 -3.81 -10.16
C LYS A 196 -18.22 -3.46 -10.10
N ARG A 197 -17.39 -4.40 -9.65
CA ARG A 197 -15.93 -4.22 -9.59
C ARG A 197 -15.32 -3.81 -10.94
N ALA A 198 -15.87 -4.34 -12.05
CA ALA A 198 -15.41 -4.00 -13.40
C ALA A 198 -15.58 -2.50 -13.73
N ASP A 199 -16.68 -1.88 -13.28
CA ASP A 199 -16.93 -0.45 -13.49
C ASP A 199 -15.93 0.40 -12.69
N TYR A 200 -15.64 0.00 -11.44
CA TYR A 200 -14.60 0.62 -10.61
C TYR A 200 -13.21 0.52 -11.27
N LEU A 201 -12.85 -0.67 -11.76
CA LEU A 201 -11.58 -0.91 -12.47
C LEU A 201 -11.47 -0.14 -13.79
N THR A 202 -12.59 0.29 -14.36
CA THR A 202 -12.62 1.19 -15.52
C THR A 202 -12.46 2.65 -15.09
N ALA A 203 -13.14 3.05 -14.00
CA ALA A 203 -13.13 4.42 -13.50
C ALA A 203 -11.80 4.85 -12.87
N ILE A 204 -11.03 3.92 -12.27
CA ILE A 204 -9.77 4.22 -11.57
C ILE A 204 -8.74 4.93 -12.46
N TRP A 205 -8.79 4.70 -13.78
CA TRP A 205 -7.88 5.31 -14.75
C TRP A 205 -8.06 6.84 -14.86
N ASN A 206 -9.25 7.36 -14.56
CA ASN A 206 -9.55 8.80 -14.65
C ASN A 206 -8.88 9.63 -13.55
N VAL A 207 -8.45 8.97 -12.47
CA VAL A 207 -7.85 9.58 -11.28
C VAL A 207 -6.45 9.02 -11.01
N THR A 208 -5.87 8.30 -11.97
CA THR A 208 -4.50 7.79 -11.87
C THR A 208 -3.49 8.92 -11.99
N ASN A 209 -2.53 8.98 -11.06
CA ASN A 209 -1.43 9.93 -11.07
C ASN A 209 -0.20 9.37 -11.78
N TRP A 210 -0.18 9.51 -13.10
CA TRP A 210 0.92 8.98 -13.91
C TRP A 210 2.28 9.63 -13.64
N LYS A 211 2.31 10.85 -13.08
CA LYS A 211 3.56 11.49 -12.67
C LYS A 211 4.21 10.72 -11.52
N GLU A 212 3.41 10.32 -10.52
CA GLU A 212 3.91 9.52 -9.40
C GLU A 212 4.31 8.11 -9.83
N VAL A 213 3.50 7.46 -10.68
CA VAL A 213 3.85 6.13 -11.22
C VAL A 213 5.16 6.19 -12.00
N SER A 214 5.38 7.25 -12.78
CA SER A 214 6.63 7.48 -13.51
C SER A 214 7.82 7.70 -12.59
N ARG A 215 7.65 8.53 -11.54
CA ARG A 215 8.69 8.77 -10.53
C ARG A 215 9.11 7.46 -9.85
N ARG A 216 8.13 6.64 -9.45
CA ARG A 216 8.38 5.32 -8.84
C ARG A 216 9.05 4.35 -9.80
N TYR A 217 8.69 4.38 -11.08
CA TYR A 217 9.37 3.60 -12.12
C TYR A 217 10.85 3.98 -12.24
N ASP A 218 11.17 5.28 -12.25
CA ASP A 218 12.55 5.74 -12.31
C ASP A 218 13.35 5.34 -11.06
N GLU A 219 12.77 5.46 -9.86
CA GLU A 219 13.39 5.01 -8.61
C GLU A 219 13.61 3.49 -8.56
N ALA A 220 12.66 2.72 -9.09
CA ALA A 220 12.79 1.26 -9.14
C ALA A 220 13.95 0.83 -10.05
N LEU A 221 14.24 1.60 -11.10
CA LEU A 221 15.37 1.35 -11.99
C LEU A 221 16.72 1.85 -11.44
N SER A 222 16.72 2.88 -10.59
CA SER A 222 17.94 3.45 -10.01
C SER A 222 18.50 2.67 -8.81
N LYS A 223 17.69 1.76 -8.24
CA LYS A 223 18.11 0.87 -7.13
C LYS A 223 18.82 -0.40 -7.62
N LYS A 224 19.22 -0.43 -8.89
CA LYS A 224 20.06 -1.47 -9.49
C LYS A 224 21.53 -1.23 -9.21
#